data_AF-A0A9P9LHA8-F1
#
_entry.id   AF-A0A9P9LHA8-F1
#
_cell.length_a   1.000
_cell.length_b   1.000
_cell.length_c   1.000
_cell.angle_alpha   90.00
_cell.angle_beta   90.00
_cell.angle_gamma   90.00
#
_symmetry.space_group_name_H-M   'P 1'
#
loop_
_entity.id
_entity.type
_entity.pdbx_description
1 polymer ?
#
loop_
_entity_poly.entity_id
_entity_poly.type
_entity_poly.pdbx_seq_one_letter_code
_entity_poly.pdbx_strand_id
1 'polypeptide(L)'
;MLPTNIFIIAATALVVSGAHLPVKRDIIDLGITSFDSENDELSTKRDIIDYGIQTENDNDSHGVKGDPSSSFIGEGELPDGTKFKKFKRGEFDILDFGVRNITEDSPLSKRNNDWVQSCGPRSAWMPVNDVKTGGSPGSGFNTAVAAYCYHITHSLDNQPTVLGHGQATSSIVFSGYILTTGKPAQVSFVIKNEQDDGNHTPDYSNCIKYLGYISAPNSSCYGKKNMDTKGGTYQVGESAVSYKGIPETLVN
;
A
#
# COMPACT_ATOMS: atom_id res chain seq x y z
N MET A 1 -66.14 50.63 22.43
CA MET A 1 -64.99 51.31 21.79
C MET A 1 -63.77 51.00 22.64
N LEU A 2 -62.95 50.07 22.16
CA LEU A 2 -61.70 49.58 22.75
C LEU A 2 -60.62 49.73 21.66
N PRO A 3 -59.38 50.16 21.98
CA PRO A 3 -58.35 50.31 20.96
C PRO A 3 -57.68 48.96 20.68
N THR A 4 -57.61 48.61 19.40
CA THR A 4 -56.87 47.46 18.87
C THR A 4 -55.39 47.85 18.74
N ASN A 5 -54.52 47.24 19.55
CA ASN A 5 -53.07 47.40 19.44
C ASN A 5 -52.52 46.48 18.34
N ILE A 6 -51.84 47.08 17.36
CA ILE A 6 -51.10 46.39 16.30
C ILE A 6 -49.67 46.16 16.80
N PHE A 7 -49.25 44.89 16.90
CA PHE A 7 -47.86 44.52 17.15
C PHE A 7 -47.16 44.22 15.82
N ILE A 8 -46.10 44.97 15.53
CA ILE A 8 -45.17 44.72 14.43
C ILE A 8 -44.05 43.81 14.97
N ILE A 9 -43.95 42.59 14.43
CA ILE A 9 -42.85 41.67 14.74
C ILE A 9 -41.77 41.88 13.68
N ALA A 10 -40.63 42.43 14.09
CA ALA A 10 -39.43 42.56 13.27
C ALA A 10 -38.72 41.20 13.18
N ALA A 11 -38.53 40.68 11.97
CA ALA A 11 -37.74 39.49 11.71
C ALA A 11 -36.24 39.82 11.82
N THR A 12 -35.55 39.23 12.78
CA THR A 12 -34.09 39.30 12.92
C THR A 12 -33.46 38.21 12.06
N ALA A 13 -32.65 38.60 11.07
CA ALA A 13 -31.87 37.67 10.27
C ALA A 13 -30.72 37.10 11.12
N LEU A 14 -30.73 35.78 11.34
CA LEU A 14 -29.65 35.05 11.99
C LEU A 14 -28.57 34.74 10.94
N VAL A 15 -27.46 35.47 10.98
CA VAL A 15 -26.25 35.12 10.24
C VAL A 15 -25.57 33.98 10.99
N VAL A 16 -25.70 32.75 10.49
CA VAL A 16 -24.92 31.61 10.96
C VAL A 16 -23.53 31.72 10.35
N SER A 17 -22.59 32.25 11.12
CA SER A 17 -21.16 32.13 10.84
C SER A 17 -20.77 30.66 10.93
N GLY A 18 -20.42 30.07 9.78
CA GLY A 18 -19.92 28.71 9.69
C GLY A 18 -18.65 28.56 10.54
N ALA A 19 -18.74 27.73 11.57
CA ALA A 19 -17.58 27.28 12.31
C ALA A 19 -16.70 26.47 11.35
N HIS A 20 -15.51 26.97 11.06
CA HIS A 20 -14.47 26.22 10.38
C HIS A 20 -14.01 25.13 11.34
N LEU A 21 -14.52 23.91 11.16
CA LEU A 21 -14.06 22.75 11.91
C LEU A 21 -12.58 22.51 11.58
N PRO A 22 -11.73 22.22 12.57
CA PRO A 22 -10.33 21.92 12.34
C PRO A 22 -10.23 20.68 11.45
N VAL A 23 -9.65 20.84 10.26
CA VAL A 23 -9.29 19.72 9.37
C VAL A 23 -8.30 18.85 10.13
N LYS A 24 -8.71 17.62 10.43
CA LYS A 24 -7.86 16.61 11.08
C LYS A 24 -6.89 16.10 10.02
N ARG A 25 -5.60 16.41 10.17
CA ARG A 25 -4.54 15.92 9.28
C ARG A 25 -3.92 14.67 9.88
N ASP A 26 -3.97 13.56 9.16
CA ASP A 26 -3.23 12.35 9.51
C ASP A 26 -1.83 12.47 8.89
N ILE A 27 -0.81 12.63 9.73
CA ILE A 27 0.60 12.66 9.33
C ILE A 27 1.08 11.21 9.32
N ILE A 28 1.60 10.75 8.18
CA ILE A 28 2.21 9.43 8.04
C ILE A 28 3.63 9.66 7.52
N ASP A 29 4.64 9.23 8.26
CA ASP A 29 6.02 9.22 7.77
C ASP A 29 6.23 7.90 7.00
N LEU A 30 6.55 8.00 5.71
CA LEU A 30 6.74 6.84 4.83
C LEU A 30 8.20 6.52 4.53
N GLY A 31 9.16 7.21 5.14
CA GLY A 31 10.59 6.89 5.06
C GLY A 31 11.01 6.28 3.72
N ILE A 32 10.81 6.99 2.61
CA ILE A 32 11.20 6.48 1.29
C ILE A 32 12.72 6.47 1.23
N THR A 33 13.31 5.28 1.33
CA THR A 33 14.74 5.12 1.10
C THR A 33 15.02 5.23 -0.39
N SER A 34 15.91 6.14 -0.75
CA SER A 34 16.55 6.24 -2.06
C SER A 34 17.08 4.88 -2.51
N PHE A 35 16.80 4.50 -3.76
CA PHE A 35 17.52 3.42 -4.43
C PHE A 35 19.00 3.80 -4.60
N ASP A 36 19.87 2.79 -4.46
CA ASP A 36 21.28 2.86 -4.08
C ASP A 36 22.18 3.88 -4.79
N SER A 37 23.08 4.49 -4.01
CA SER A 37 24.39 4.95 -4.47
C SER A 37 25.40 4.63 -3.38
N GLU A 38 26.26 3.65 -3.64
CA GLU A 38 27.46 3.37 -2.87
C GLU A 38 28.35 4.61 -2.80
N ASN A 39 28.18 5.43 -1.78
CA ASN A 39 29.28 6.18 -1.15
C ASN A 39 28.83 6.77 0.18
N ASP A 40 29.76 6.63 1.12
CA ASP A 40 29.68 6.97 2.53
C ASP A 40 29.44 8.48 2.77
N GLU A 41 28.95 8.79 3.97
CA GLU A 41 28.83 10.13 4.57
C GLU A 41 27.87 11.16 3.93
N LEU A 42 26.56 10.98 4.11
CA LEU A 42 25.69 12.16 4.30
C LEU A 42 24.55 11.90 5.27
N SER A 43 24.54 12.69 6.35
CA SER A 43 23.63 12.58 7.47
C SER A 43 22.16 12.59 7.06
N THR A 44 21.40 11.66 7.63
CA THR A 44 19.94 11.65 7.81
C THR A 44 19.30 13.05 7.81
N LYS A 45 18.74 13.47 6.68
CA LYS A 45 17.62 14.42 6.66
C LYS A 45 16.33 13.60 6.66
N ARG A 46 15.50 13.83 7.67
CA ARG A 46 14.19 13.21 7.85
C ARG A 46 13.17 14.17 7.26
N ASP A 47 12.48 13.76 6.21
CA ASP A 47 11.36 14.52 5.65
C ASP A 47 10.06 13.90 6.16
N ILE A 48 9.42 14.59 7.11
CA ILE A 48 8.09 14.25 7.61
C ILE A 48 7.09 14.64 6.52
N ILE A 49 6.30 13.68 6.01
CA ILE A 49 5.32 13.91 4.95
C ILE A 49 3.94 14.18 5.58
N ASP A 50 3.43 15.41 5.43
CA ASP A 50 2.02 15.76 5.70
C ASP A 50 1.22 15.52 4.42
N TYR A 51 0.37 14.48 4.41
CA TYR A 51 -0.32 14.02 3.19
C TYR A 51 -1.48 14.89 2.72
N GLY A 52 -1.85 15.96 3.45
CA GLY A 52 -2.84 16.94 2.97
C GLY A 52 -4.10 16.31 2.35
N ILE A 53 -4.57 15.17 2.88
CA ILE A 53 -5.63 14.37 2.26
C ILE A 53 -6.92 15.20 2.27
N GLN A 54 -7.45 15.52 1.10
CA GLN A 54 -8.81 16.05 0.97
C GLN A 54 -9.77 14.88 0.97
N THR A 55 -10.26 14.49 2.15
CA THR A 55 -11.36 13.53 2.25
C THR A 55 -12.66 14.25 1.95
N GLU A 56 -13.33 13.90 0.85
CA GLU A 56 -14.75 14.23 0.71
C GLU A 56 -15.52 13.35 1.70
N ASN A 57 -16.05 13.98 2.75
CA ASN A 57 -16.87 13.29 3.74
C ASN A 57 -18.22 12.93 3.12
N ASP A 58 -18.32 11.75 2.54
CA ASP A 58 -19.61 11.14 2.23
C ASP A 58 -19.99 10.07 3.27
N ASN A 59 -21.20 10.25 3.76
CA ASN A 59 -21.77 9.65 4.97
C ASN A 59 -21.95 8.12 4.94
N ASP A 60 -21.93 7.57 6.16
CA ASP A 60 -22.69 6.43 6.68
C ASP A 60 -23.30 5.47 5.66
N SER A 61 -22.66 4.31 5.48
CA SER A 61 -23.38 3.09 5.12
C SER A 61 -23.02 1.95 6.08
N HIS A 62 -24.01 1.56 6.89
CA HIS A 62 -24.01 0.30 7.61
C HIS A 62 -24.08 -0.85 6.58
N GLY A 63 -22.92 -1.45 6.28
CA GLY A 63 -22.77 -2.53 5.31
C GLY A 63 -22.69 -3.92 5.93
N VAL A 64 -23.52 -4.82 5.39
CA VAL A 64 -23.56 -6.27 5.53
C VAL A 64 -22.16 -6.92 5.41
N LYS A 65 -21.93 -8.06 6.09
CA LYS A 65 -20.74 -8.93 5.93
C LYS A 65 -20.64 -9.51 4.51
N GLY A 66 -20.30 -8.66 3.53
CA GLY A 66 -19.73 -9.05 2.25
C GLY A 66 -18.21 -8.93 2.33
N ASP A 67 -17.50 -9.61 1.42
CA ASP A 67 -16.04 -9.44 1.29
C ASP A 67 -15.70 -7.94 1.26
N PRO A 68 -14.72 -7.47 2.06
CA PRO A 68 -14.45 -6.05 2.15
C PRO A 68 -14.00 -5.55 0.78
N SER A 69 -14.88 -4.84 0.07
CA SER A 69 -14.55 -4.18 -1.18
C SER A 69 -13.47 -3.12 -0.91
N SER A 70 -12.49 -3.01 -1.81
CA SER A 70 -11.54 -1.88 -1.75
C SER A 70 -12.30 -0.60 -2.05
N SER A 71 -12.29 0.38 -1.13
CA SER A 71 -12.94 1.68 -1.30
C SER A 71 -11.90 2.77 -1.52
N PHE A 72 -12.00 3.52 -2.61
CA PHE A 72 -11.19 4.70 -2.84
C PHE A 72 -11.46 5.76 -1.76
N ILE A 73 -10.40 6.34 -1.20
CA ILE A 73 -10.49 7.34 -0.11
C ILE A 73 -10.03 8.72 -0.60
N GLY A 74 -9.13 8.79 -1.58
CA GLY A 74 -8.63 10.05 -2.11
C GLY A 74 -7.31 9.90 -2.87
N GLU A 75 -6.77 11.03 -3.30
CA GLU A 75 -5.47 11.12 -3.97
C GLU A 75 -4.49 11.94 -3.12
N GLY A 76 -3.21 11.74 -3.36
CA GLY A 76 -2.15 12.54 -2.74
C GLY A 76 -0.89 12.58 -3.59
N GLU A 77 0.10 13.32 -3.11
CA GLU A 77 1.38 13.51 -3.78
C GLU A 77 2.50 13.40 -2.75
N LEU A 78 3.56 12.66 -3.09
CA LEU A 78 4.79 12.57 -2.31
C LEU A 78 5.65 13.83 -2.50
N PRO A 79 6.62 14.11 -1.61
CA PRO A 79 7.50 15.29 -1.73
C PRO A 79 8.29 15.36 -3.04
N ASP A 80 8.55 14.23 -3.67
CA ASP A 80 9.21 14.12 -4.97
C ASP A 80 8.27 14.37 -6.16
N GLY A 81 6.99 14.68 -5.90
CA GLY A 81 5.95 14.89 -6.90
C GLY A 81 5.23 13.61 -7.34
N THR A 82 5.59 12.45 -6.77
CA THR A 82 4.95 11.17 -7.14
C THR A 82 3.51 11.13 -6.64
N LYS A 83 2.56 11.04 -7.57
CA LYS A 83 1.13 10.95 -7.25
C LYS A 83 0.74 9.54 -6.84
N PHE A 84 -0.23 9.44 -5.93
CA PHE A 84 -0.80 8.17 -5.51
C PHE A 84 -2.30 8.28 -5.26
N LYS A 85 -2.97 7.14 -5.32
CA LYS A 85 -4.36 6.95 -4.90
C LYS A 85 -4.39 6.15 -3.61
N LYS A 86 -5.19 6.59 -2.64
CA LYS A 86 -5.38 5.89 -1.36
C LYS A 86 -6.66 5.09 -1.38
N PHE A 87 -6.58 3.85 -0.92
CA PHE A 87 -7.71 2.93 -0.80
C PHE A 87 -7.79 2.34 0.60
N LYS A 88 -9.00 2.00 1.04
CA LYS A 88 -9.27 1.22 2.26
C LYS A 88 -9.73 -0.17 1.89
N ARG A 89 -9.18 -1.19 2.52
CA ARG A 89 -9.64 -2.58 2.39
C ARG A 89 -9.75 -3.22 3.76
N GLY A 90 -10.97 -3.24 4.30
CA GLY A 90 -11.20 -3.68 5.67
C GLY A 90 -10.47 -2.76 6.65
N GLU A 91 -9.51 -3.31 7.39
CA GLU A 91 -8.68 -2.56 8.36
C GLU A 91 -7.37 -2.03 7.76
N PHE A 92 -7.08 -2.34 6.50
CA PHE A 92 -5.82 -1.99 5.84
C PHE A 92 -5.99 -0.79 4.92
N ASP A 93 -4.93 -0.01 4.79
CA ASP A 93 -4.82 1.06 3.81
C ASP A 93 -3.83 0.66 2.70
N ILE A 94 -4.11 1.13 1.48
CA ILE A 94 -3.27 0.88 0.31
C ILE A 94 -2.97 2.21 -0.37
N LEU A 95 -1.68 2.52 -0.59
CA LEU A 95 -1.25 3.58 -1.49
C LEU A 95 -0.89 2.95 -2.83
N ASP A 96 -1.58 3.35 -3.88
CA ASP A 96 -1.36 2.89 -5.24
C ASP A 96 -0.71 3.98 -6.07
N PHE A 97 0.46 3.69 -6.63
CA PHE A 97 1.23 4.62 -7.45
C PHE A 97 0.92 4.47 -8.94
N GLY A 98 0.01 3.56 -9.30
CA GLY A 98 -0.41 3.31 -10.67
C GLY A 98 0.68 2.67 -11.53
N VAL A 99 0.37 2.59 -12.83
CA VAL A 99 1.26 2.01 -13.84
C VAL A 99 2.25 3.07 -14.34
N ARG A 100 3.53 2.69 -14.41
CA ARG A 100 4.62 3.53 -14.91
C ARG A 100 5.55 2.73 -15.83
N ASN A 101 6.29 3.42 -16.69
CA ASN A 101 7.32 2.80 -17.49
C ASN A 101 8.57 2.52 -16.62
N ILE A 102 9.21 1.38 -16.86
CA ILE A 102 10.47 0.99 -16.24
C ILE A 102 11.56 1.75 -17.01
N THR A 103 12.24 2.69 -16.35
CA THR A 103 13.50 3.23 -16.86
C THR A 103 14.56 2.17 -16.65
N GLU A 104 15.23 1.74 -17.73
CA GLU A 104 16.15 0.59 -17.81
C GLU A 104 16.88 0.25 -16.51
N ASP A 105 16.48 -0.85 -15.87
CA ASP A 105 17.29 -1.54 -14.85
C ASP A 105 18.06 -2.67 -15.54
N SER A 106 19.29 -2.91 -15.04
CA SER A 106 20.30 -3.80 -15.60
C SER A 106 19.78 -5.17 -16.10
N PRO A 107 20.35 -5.71 -17.20
CA PRO A 107 19.95 -6.99 -17.76
C PRO A 107 20.10 -8.10 -16.71
N LEU A 108 18.97 -8.66 -16.29
CA LEU A 108 18.93 -9.79 -15.39
C LEU A 108 19.54 -11.01 -16.09
N SER A 109 20.34 -11.79 -15.36
CA SER A 109 20.87 -13.04 -15.89
C SER A 109 19.72 -13.99 -16.22
N LYS A 110 19.50 -14.24 -17.51
CA LYS A 110 18.51 -15.19 -18.02
C LYS A 110 18.65 -16.55 -17.33
N ARG A 111 17.60 -16.98 -16.64
CA ARG A 111 17.44 -18.37 -16.18
C ARG A 111 16.11 -18.88 -16.74
N ASN A 112 16.08 -20.14 -17.15
CA ASN A 112 14.96 -20.70 -17.94
C ASN A 112 13.78 -21.21 -17.07
N ASN A 113 13.67 -20.82 -15.81
CA ASN A 113 12.66 -21.33 -14.88
C ASN A 113 12.07 -20.22 -14.02
N ASP A 114 11.11 -20.51 -13.16
CA ASP A 114 10.68 -19.56 -12.14
C ASP A 114 11.58 -19.70 -10.89
N TRP A 115 11.94 -18.59 -10.23
CA TRP A 115 12.75 -18.66 -9.01
C TRP A 115 12.59 -17.44 -8.09
N VAL A 116 12.96 -17.60 -6.82
CA VAL A 116 13.19 -16.48 -5.90
C VAL A 116 14.50 -15.80 -6.29
N GLN A 117 14.39 -14.63 -6.90
CA GLN A 117 15.52 -13.87 -7.46
C GLN A 117 16.36 -13.22 -6.37
N SER A 118 15.70 -12.62 -5.38
CA SER A 118 16.36 -11.92 -4.28
C SER A 118 15.49 -11.95 -3.03
N CYS A 119 16.12 -11.72 -1.88
CA CYS A 119 15.43 -11.53 -0.61
C CYS A 119 15.55 -10.08 -0.15
N GLY A 120 14.55 -9.62 0.59
CA GLY A 120 14.61 -8.29 1.21
C GLY A 120 15.70 -8.15 2.29
N PRO A 121 15.83 -6.94 2.85
CA PRO A 121 16.90 -6.62 3.80
C PRO A 121 16.79 -7.46 5.07
N ARG A 122 17.95 -7.71 5.72
CA ARG A 122 18.01 -8.53 6.96
C ARG A 122 17.31 -7.88 8.15
N SER A 123 17.06 -6.58 8.10
CA SER A 123 16.40 -5.80 9.15
C SER A 123 14.87 -5.92 9.12
N ALA A 124 14.28 -6.44 8.05
CA ALA A 124 12.84 -6.39 7.81
C ALA A 124 12.16 -7.76 7.88
N TRP A 125 12.44 -8.51 8.93
CA TRP A 125 11.73 -9.78 9.17
C TRP A 125 10.30 -9.52 9.61
N MET A 126 9.36 -10.09 8.88
CA MET A 126 7.92 -10.02 9.14
C MET A 126 7.36 -11.44 9.34
N PRO A 127 6.48 -11.68 10.32
CA PRO A 127 5.78 -12.96 10.43
C PRO A 127 5.09 -13.36 9.12
N VAL A 128 5.22 -14.62 8.68
CA VAL A 128 4.56 -15.07 7.45
C VAL A 128 3.04 -15.09 7.61
N ASN A 129 2.58 -15.63 8.74
CA ASN A 129 1.17 -15.67 9.13
C ASN A 129 0.86 -14.59 10.16
N ASP A 130 -0.42 -14.30 10.34
CA ASP A 130 -0.88 -13.40 11.41
C ASP A 130 -0.46 -13.94 12.78
N VAL A 131 -0.01 -13.04 13.64
CA VAL A 131 0.46 -13.36 14.99
C VAL A 131 -0.31 -12.54 16.02
N LYS A 132 -0.36 -13.05 17.25
CA LYS A 132 -0.81 -12.28 18.40
C LYS A 132 0.41 -11.87 19.20
N THR A 133 0.83 -10.62 19.11
CA THR A 133 1.99 -10.10 19.85
C THR A 133 1.52 -9.17 20.94
N GLY A 134 1.81 -9.48 22.20
CA GLY A 134 1.48 -8.60 23.33
C GLY A 134 -0.03 -8.33 23.54
N GLY A 135 -0.90 -9.22 23.05
CA GLY A 135 -2.36 -9.06 23.15
C GLY A 135 -3.01 -8.37 21.95
N SER A 136 -2.23 -7.78 21.04
CA SER A 136 -2.73 -7.19 19.80
C SER A 136 -2.53 -8.15 18.62
N PRO A 137 -3.56 -8.42 17.81
CA PRO A 137 -3.37 -9.12 16.54
C PRO A 137 -2.52 -8.24 15.61
N GLY A 138 -1.47 -8.83 15.05
CA GLY A 138 -0.63 -8.22 14.03
C GLY A 138 -0.71 -9.06 12.76
N SER A 139 -1.02 -8.42 11.64
CA SER A 139 -1.16 -9.08 10.35
C SER A 139 0.22 -9.47 9.80
N GLY A 140 0.29 -10.65 9.18
CA GLY A 140 1.50 -11.22 8.59
C GLY A 140 1.66 -10.89 7.10
N PHE A 141 2.78 -11.33 6.53
CA PHE A 141 3.13 -11.08 5.13
C PHE A 141 2.07 -11.63 4.17
N ASN A 142 1.53 -12.82 4.43
CA ASN A 142 0.51 -13.42 3.57
C ASN A 142 -0.80 -12.60 3.53
N THR A 143 -1.14 -11.93 4.63
CA THR A 143 -2.31 -11.04 4.70
C THR A 143 -2.08 -9.77 3.87
N ALA A 144 -0.87 -9.20 3.92
CA ALA A 144 -0.49 -8.08 3.05
C ALA A 144 -0.52 -8.47 1.56
N VAL A 145 0.02 -9.66 1.24
CA VAL A 145 -0.03 -10.25 -0.12
C VAL A 145 -1.48 -10.40 -0.58
N ALA A 146 -2.38 -10.89 0.27
CA ALA A 146 -3.79 -11.04 -0.07
C ALA A 146 -4.48 -9.70 -0.33
N ALA A 147 -4.21 -8.68 0.47
CA ALA A 147 -4.75 -7.34 0.28
C ALA A 147 -4.24 -6.73 -1.04
N TYR A 148 -2.93 -6.80 -1.29
CA TYR A 148 -2.31 -6.30 -2.52
C TYR A 148 -2.82 -7.03 -3.77
N CYS A 149 -2.76 -8.36 -3.79
CA CYS A 149 -3.18 -9.15 -4.94
C CYS A 149 -4.64 -8.91 -5.28
N TYR A 150 -5.51 -8.74 -4.28
CA TYR A 150 -6.90 -8.38 -4.54
C TYR A 150 -6.98 -7.00 -5.19
N HIS A 151 -6.28 -6.00 -4.62
CA HIS A 151 -6.28 -4.63 -5.13
C HIS A 151 -5.88 -4.55 -6.61
N ILE A 152 -4.78 -5.20 -7.00
CA ILE A 152 -4.30 -5.12 -8.40
C ILE A 152 -5.16 -5.92 -9.39
N THR A 153 -5.90 -6.94 -8.93
CA THR A 153 -6.71 -7.82 -9.79
C THR A 153 -8.17 -7.40 -9.85
N HIS A 154 -8.62 -6.59 -8.89
CA HIS A 154 -9.96 -6.04 -8.76
C HIS A 154 -9.89 -4.53 -8.55
N SER A 155 -8.95 -3.85 -9.24
CA SER A 155 -8.80 -2.39 -9.13
C SER A 155 -10.08 -1.67 -9.57
N LEU A 156 -10.18 -0.35 -9.35
CA LEU A 156 -11.36 0.49 -9.61
C LEU A 156 -12.21 -0.04 -10.78
N ASP A 157 -13.50 -0.28 -10.51
CA ASP A 157 -14.49 -0.90 -11.40
C ASP A 157 -14.35 -2.42 -11.64
N ASN A 158 -13.73 -3.15 -10.71
CA ASN A 158 -13.48 -4.60 -10.80
C ASN A 158 -12.66 -4.98 -12.04
N GLN A 159 -11.78 -4.08 -12.49
CA GLN A 159 -10.89 -4.36 -13.62
C GLN A 159 -9.48 -4.66 -13.11
N PRO A 160 -8.81 -5.68 -13.65
CA PRO A 160 -7.43 -5.96 -13.30
C PRO A 160 -6.51 -4.89 -13.90
N THR A 161 -5.42 -4.61 -13.20
CA THR A 161 -4.34 -3.77 -13.71
C THR A 161 -3.69 -4.49 -14.91
N VAL A 162 -3.53 -3.77 -16.03
CA VAL A 162 -2.85 -4.29 -17.22
C VAL A 162 -1.50 -3.58 -17.34
N LEU A 163 -0.42 -4.35 -17.39
CA LEU A 163 0.94 -3.85 -17.59
C LEU A 163 1.39 -4.14 -19.01
N GLY A 164 1.62 -3.10 -19.81
CA GLY A 164 2.29 -3.24 -21.11
C GLY A 164 3.76 -3.65 -20.96
N HIS A 165 4.41 -3.93 -22.10
CA HIS A 165 5.85 -4.16 -22.15
C HIS A 165 6.62 -3.01 -21.48
N GLY A 166 7.60 -3.35 -20.65
CA GLY A 166 8.45 -2.38 -19.97
C GLY A 166 7.70 -1.52 -18.95
N GLN A 167 6.56 -2.00 -18.44
CA GLN A 167 5.77 -1.28 -17.43
C GLN A 167 5.80 -1.98 -16.08
N ALA A 168 5.59 -1.20 -15.03
CA ALA A 168 5.47 -1.67 -13.67
C ALA A 168 4.31 -0.98 -12.95
N THR A 169 3.73 -1.67 -11.97
CA THR A 169 2.86 -1.06 -10.96
C THR A 169 3.49 -1.24 -9.59
N SER A 170 3.24 -0.30 -8.68
CA SER A 170 3.62 -0.47 -7.28
C SER A 170 2.55 0.01 -6.33
N SER A 171 2.49 -0.62 -5.17
CA SER A 171 1.62 -0.21 -4.08
C SER A 171 2.27 -0.45 -2.73
N ILE A 172 1.90 0.35 -1.73
CA ILE A 172 2.26 0.12 -0.33
C ILE A 172 1.00 -0.30 0.41
N VAL A 173 1.06 -1.45 1.09
CA VAL A 173 0.01 -1.89 2.01
C VAL A 173 0.48 -1.62 3.44
N PHE A 174 -0.35 -0.90 4.21
CA PHE A 174 -0.01 -0.46 5.56
C PHE A 174 -1.22 -0.52 6.50
N SER A 175 -1.01 -0.15 7.77
CA SER A 175 -1.93 -0.27 8.90
C SER A 175 -2.13 -1.72 9.38
N GLY A 176 -1.85 -2.01 10.66
CA GLY A 176 -2.09 -3.34 11.26
C GLY A 176 -1.02 -4.41 11.04
N TYR A 177 0.11 -4.06 10.42
CA TYR A 177 1.25 -4.96 10.19
C TYR A 177 2.40 -4.69 11.16
N ILE A 178 3.13 -5.75 11.54
CA ILE A 178 4.26 -5.66 12.46
C ILE A 178 5.46 -6.47 11.99
N LEU A 179 6.67 -5.98 12.27
CA LEU A 179 7.90 -6.76 12.15
C LEU A 179 8.07 -7.67 13.37
N THR A 180 8.93 -8.68 13.25
CA THR A 180 9.29 -9.56 14.37
C THR A 180 10.00 -8.83 15.51
N THR A 181 10.51 -7.63 15.25
CA THR A 181 11.04 -6.70 16.26
C THR A 181 9.95 -5.99 17.08
N GLY A 182 8.67 -6.19 16.76
CA GLY A 182 7.53 -5.51 17.39
C GLY A 182 7.26 -4.10 16.85
N LYS A 183 8.03 -3.64 15.86
CA LYS A 183 7.84 -2.33 15.24
C LYS A 183 6.67 -2.37 14.23
N PRO A 184 5.89 -1.28 14.11
CA PRO A 184 4.93 -1.13 13.03
C PRO A 184 5.60 -1.29 11.66
N ALA A 185 4.89 -1.91 10.73
CA ALA A 185 5.42 -2.26 9.42
C ALA A 185 4.48 -1.82 8.30
N GLN A 186 5.04 -1.77 7.10
CA GLN A 186 4.34 -1.75 5.83
C GLN A 186 4.94 -2.80 4.90
N VAL A 187 4.26 -3.09 3.79
CA VAL A 187 4.82 -3.94 2.73
C VAL A 187 4.73 -3.19 1.40
N SER A 188 5.88 -2.97 0.79
CA SER A 188 6.02 -2.39 -0.55
C SER A 188 5.97 -3.49 -1.59
N PHE A 189 5.04 -3.37 -2.54
CA PHE A 189 4.85 -4.31 -3.63
C PHE A 189 5.15 -3.66 -4.97
N VAL A 190 5.78 -4.43 -5.87
CA VAL A 190 6.02 -4.04 -7.26
C VAL A 190 5.79 -5.24 -8.16
N ILE A 191 5.08 -5.05 -9.26
CA ILE A 191 5.07 -6.02 -10.38
C ILE A 191 5.65 -5.32 -11.60
N LYS A 192 6.66 -5.92 -12.21
CA LYS A 192 7.27 -5.44 -13.46
C LYS A 192 6.98 -6.43 -14.59
N ASN A 193 6.52 -5.92 -15.73
CA ASN A 193 6.44 -6.68 -16.98
C ASN A 193 7.71 -6.41 -17.81
N GLU A 194 8.60 -7.40 -17.80
CA GLU A 194 9.93 -7.39 -18.41
C GLU A 194 9.99 -8.29 -19.66
N GLN A 195 8.85 -8.86 -20.09
CA GLN A 195 8.72 -9.62 -21.33
C GLN A 195 9.18 -8.78 -22.51
N ASP A 196 9.75 -9.39 -23.55
CA ASP A 196 10.16 -8.67 -24.77
C ASP A 196 8.96 -8.05 -25.52
N ASP A 197 7.77 -8.62 -25.36
CA ASP A 197 6.51 -8.12 -25.90
C ASP A 197 5.29 -8.50 -25.04
N GLY A 198 4.13 -7.98 -25.42
CA GLY A 198 2.85 -8.35 -24.81
C GLY A 198 2.50 -7.65 -23.50
N ASN A 199 1.26 -7.90 -23.06
CA ASN A 199 0.71 -7.37 -21.83
C ASN A 199 0.73 -8.43 -20.74
N HIS A 200 1.02 -8.02 -19.52
CA HIS A 200 0.82 -8.82 -18.32
C HIS A 200 -0.38 -8.31 -17.53
N THR A 201 -1.36 -9.18 -17.33
CA THR A 201 -2.50 -8.94 -16.45
C THR A 201 -2.39 -9.89 -15.26
N PRO A 202 -2.07 -9.41 -14.05
CA PRO A 202 -2.00 -10.26 -12.87
C PRO A 202 -3.34 -10.95 -12.62
N ASP A 203 -3.30 -12.25 -12.37
CA ASP A 203 -4.41 -13.04 -11.87
C ASP A 203 -4.29 -13.17 -10.34
N TYR A 204 -5.41 -13.20 -9.62
CA TYR A 204 -5.41 -13.23 -8.16
C TYR A 204 -4.69 -14.47 -7.63
N SER A 205 -5.02 -15.65 -8.16
CA SER A 205 -4.43 -16.92 -7.70
C SER A 205 -2.92 -16.97 -7.97
N ASN A 206 -2.50 -16.55 -9.16
CA ASN A 206 -1.09 -16.51 -9.53
C ASN A 206 -0.32 -15.45 -8.73
N CYS A 207 -0.89 -14.27 -8.49
CA CYS A 207 -0.28 -13.24 -7.66
C CYS A 207 0.01 -13.75 -6.24
N ILE A 208 -1.00 -14.37 -5.59
CA ILE A 208 -0.85 -14.98 -4.26
C ILE A 208 0.24 -16.04 -4.29
N LYS A 209 0.21 -16.91 -5.32
CA LYS A 209 1.16 -18.01 -5.46
C LYS A 209 2.60 -17.52 -5.63
N TYR A 210 2.85 -16.57 -6.53
CA TYR A 210 4.19 -16.07 -6.83
C TYR A 210 4.80 -15.31 -5.64
N LEU A 211 4.02 -14.43 -5.00
CA LEU A 211 4.47 -13.77 -3.78
C LEU A 211 4.58 -14.74 -2.60
N GLY A 212 3.72 -15.77 -2.55
CA GLY A 212 3.77 -16.83 -1.52
C GLY A 212 5.01 -17.73 -1.62
N TYR A 213 5.58 -17.92 -2.83
CA TYR A 213 6.84 -18.65 -2.97
C TYR A 213 8.02 -17.96 -2.28
N ILE A 214 7.96 -16.64 -2.11
CA ILE A 214 8.98 -15.88 -1.38
C ILE A 214 8.97 -16.27 0.10
N SER A 215 7.80 -16.46 0.70
CA SER A 215 7.61 -16.78 2.13
C SER A 215 7.48 -18.29 2.42
N ALA A 216 7.63 -19.15 1.42
CA ALA A 216 7.48 -20.60 1.59
C ALA A 216 8.59 -21.20 2.49
N PRO A 217 8.33 -22.27 3.27
CA PRO A 217 9.29 -22.83 4.22
C PRO A 217 10.65 -23.31 3.62
N ASN A 218 10.68 -23.57 2.31
CA ASN A 218 11.87 -23.96 1.55
C ASN A 218 12.55 -22.78 0.83
N SER A 219 11.97 -21.58 0.88
CA SER A 219 12.55 -20.37 0.31
C SER A 219 13.80 -19.93 1.07
N SER A 220 14.75 -19.33 0.35
CA SER A 220 15.93 -18.67 0.94
C SER A 220 15.56 -17.42 1.77
N CYS A 221 14.37 -16.86 1.55
CA CYS A 221 13.88 -15.68 2.26
C CYS A 221 13.09 -16.01 3.52
N TYR A 222 12.85 -17.30 3.80
CA TYR A 222 12.10 -17.78 4.96
C TYR A 222 13.01 -18.08 6.16
N GLY A 223 12.62 -17.59 7.33
CA GLY A 223 13.30 -17.78 8.61
C GLY A 223 12.63 -18.90 9.41
N LYS A 224 13.22 -20.10 9.34
CA LYS A 224 12.68 -21.30 10.00
C LYS A 224 12.48 -21.18 11.50
N LYS A 225 13.28 -20.35 12.18
CA LYS A 225 13.25 -20.21 13.65
C LYS A 225 11.97 -19.50 14.12
N ASN A 226 11.56 -18.44 13.45
CA ASN A 226 10.44 -17.61 13.88
C ASN A 226 9.24 -17.71 12.94
N MET A 227 9.34 -18.49 11.86
CA MET A 227 8.34 -18.58 10.79
C MET A 227 8.07 -17.20 10.15
N ASP A 228 9.15 -16.45 9.91
CA ASP A 228 9.15 -15.10 9.34
C ASP A 228 9.73 -15.09 7.92
N THR A 229 9.54 -13.97 7.21
CA THR A 229 10.10 -13.72 5.88
C THR A 229 10.70 -12.33 5.81
N LYS A 230 11.75 -12.16 5.00
CA LYS A 230 12.27 -10.83 4.62
C LYS A 230 11.55 -10.24 3.41
N GLY A 231 10.56 -10.95 2.87
CA GLY A 231 10.10 -10.70 1.51
C GLY A 231 11.21 -10.92 0.48
N GLY A 232 11.00 -10.42 -0.73
CA GLY A 232 11.92 -10.62 -1.83
C GLY A 232 11.30 -10.32 -3.18
N THR A 233 11.96 -10.82 -4.23
CA THR A 233 11.45 -10.80 -5.60
C THR A 233 11.36 -12.24 -6.12
N TYR A 234 10.21 -12.59 -6.67
CA TYR A 234 9.99 -13.82 -7.42
C TYR A 234 9.98 -13.50 -8.92
N GLN A 235 10.80 -14.21 -9.68
CA GLN A 235 10.84 -14.11 -11.14
C GLN A 235 10.02 -15.24 -11.75
N VAL A 236 9.15 -14.89 -12.69
CA VAL A 236 8.38 -15.81 -13.53
C VAL A 236 9.02 -15.86 -14.91
N GLY A 237 9.25 -17.08 -15.41
CA GLY A 237 9.86 -17.34 -16.71
C GLY A 237 11.29 -16.81 -16.85
N GLU A 238 11.76 -16.69 -18.09
CA GLU A 238 13.10 -16.16 -18.44
C GLU A 238 13.19 -14.64 -18.25
N SER A 239 12.97 -14.20 -17.01
CA SER A 239 12.86 -12.78 -16.66
C SER A 239 11.69 -12.06 -17.32
N ALA A 240 10.58 -12.77 -17.53
CA ALA A 240 9.38 -12.21 -18.16
C ALA A 240 8.62 -11.26 -17.22
N VAL A 241 8.35 -11.70 -15.99
CA VAL A 241 7.60 -10.88 -15.03
C VAL A 241 8.19 -11.06 -13.65
N SER A 242 8.42 -9.98 -12.92
CA SER A 242 8.88 -10.03 -11.54
C SER A 242 7.80 -9.54 -10.57
N TYR A 243 7.67 -10.26 -9.45
CA TYR A 243 6.76 -9.98 -8.35
C TYR A 243 7.59 -9.72 -7.11
N LYS A 244 7.59 -8.48 -6.63
CA LYS A 244 8.36 -8.04 -5.47
C LYS A 244 7.40 -7.70 -4.33
N GLY A 245 7.74 -8.16 -3.13
CA GLY A 245 7.06 -7.80 -1.89
C GLY A 245 8.08 -7.68 -0.76
N ILE A 246 8.31 -6.47 -0.25
CA ILE A 246 9.33 -6.16 0.75
C ILE A 246 8.67 -5.56 1.99
N PRO A 247 8.71 -6.23 3.15
CA PRO A 247 8.38 -5.63 4.42
C PRO A 247 9.36 -4.50 4.74
N GLU A 248 8.86 -3.43 5.33
CA GLU A 248 9.64 -2.27 5.73
C GLU A 248 9.13 -1.79 7.09
N THR A 249 10.01 -1.18 7.88
CA THR A 249 9.58 -0.52 9.12
C THR A 249 8.88 0.78 8.74
N LEU A 250 7.74 1.09 9.36
CA LEU A 250 7.22 2.46 9.31
C LEU A 250 8.22 3.35 10.05
N VAL A 251 8.94 4.18 9.32
CA VAL A 251 9.85 5.15 9.92
C VAL A 251 8.99 6.23 10.57
N ASN A 252 9.28 6.57 11.82
CA ASN A 252 8.62 7.64 12.57
C ASN A 252 9.50 8.89 12.64
#